data_AF-A0A948DQ77-F1
#
_entry.id   AF-A0A948DQ77-F1
#
_cell.length_a   1.000
_cell.length_b   1.000
_cell.length_c   1.000
_cell.angle_alpha   90.00
_cell.angle_beta   90.00
_cell.angle_gamma   90.00
#
_symmetry.space_group_name_H-M   'P 1'
#
loop_
_entity.id
_entity.type
_entity.pdbx_description
1 polymer ?
#
loop_
_entity_poly.entity_id
_entity_poly.type
_entity_poly.pdbx_seq_one_letter_code
_entity_poly.pdbx_strand_id
1 'polypeptide(L)'
;MWKQISSSAQHTPAPIQRFDGIRAIQAHINQRFQVEAYVQGYSSVKPDIPDECCEGCMVGKWLYGEGGKHCSDVNLLNDLHESCYEFHEAASQALMLVDLGKREAAMAIVRGSRFFKDASDRYQSNLAKLHLAFEMA
;
A
#
# COMPACT_ATOMS: atom_id res chain seq x y z
N MET A 1 44.41 29.75 -19.88
CA MET A 1 44.52 28.93 -18.66
C MET A 1 43.10 28.58 -18.21
N TRP A 2 42.57 27.44 -18.67
CA TRP A 2 41.21 26.98 -18.34
C TRP A 2 41.32 25.92 -17.26
N LYS A 3 40.69 26.13 -16.10
CA LYS A 3 40.64 25.15 -15.00
C LYS A 3 39.49 24.18 -15.25
N GLN A 4 39.81 22.88 -15.34
CA GLN A 4 38.88 21.77 -15.19
C GLN A 4 38.16 21.88 -13.84
N ILE A 5 36.83 21.81 -13.85
CA ILE A 5 36.04 21.41 -12.69
C ILE A 5 35.59 19.98 -12.97
N SER A 6 36.42 19.02 -12.61
CA SER A 6 36.00 17.64 -12.39
C SER A 6 35.44 17.56 -10.98
N SER A 7 34.12 17.66 -10.84
CA SER A 7 33.42 17.23 -9.63
C SER A 7 32.85 15.84 -9.90
N SER A 8 33.66 14.82 -9.68
CA SER A 8 33.16 13.46 -9.48
C SER A 8 32.53 13.42 -8.09
N ALA A 9 31.26 13.83 -8.01
CA ALA A 9 30.45 13.57 -6.83
C ALA A 9 30.35 12.06 -6.68
N GLN A 10 31.02 11.54 -5.66
CA GLN A 10 30.91 10.15 -5.24
C GLN A 10 29.44 9.94 -4.83
N HIS A 11 28.68 9.24 -5.67
CA HIS A 11 27.35 8.78 -5.33
C HIS A 11 27.54 7.62 -4.36
N THR A 12 27.62 7.92 -3.07
CA THR A 12 27.55 6.88 -2.04
C THR A 12 26.17 6.25 -2.16
N PRO A 13 26.03 4.96 -2.51
CA PRO A 13 24.72 4.35 -2.56
C PRO A 13 24.10 4.46 -1.17
N ALA A 14 22.93 5.08 -1.08
CA ALA A 14 22.17 5.12 0.15
C ALA A 14 21.99 3.67 0.66
N PRO A 15 22.07 3.43 1.99
CA PRO A 15 21.81 2.09 2.51
C PRO A 15 20.46 1.62 1.98
N ILE A 16 20.44 0.42 1.39
CA ILE A 16 19.21 -0.19 0.85
C ILE A 16 18.16 -0.13 1.95
N GLN A 17 17.09 0.62 1.71
CA GLN A 17 16.05 0.81 2.70
C GLN A 17 15.31 -0.53 2.84
N ARG A 18 15.64 -1.28 3.90
CA ARG A 18 14.97 -2.54 4.23
C ARG A 18 13.48 -2.29 4.36
N PHE A 19 12.69 -3.22 3.82
CA PHE A 19 11.24 -3.15 3.92
C PHE A 19 10.81 -3.32 5.39
N ASP A 20 10.11 -2.32 5.94
CA ASP A 20 9.52 -2.39 7.28
C ASP A 20 8.14 -3.07 7.19
N GLY A 21 8.17 -4.40 7.11
CA GLY A 21 6.98 -5.22 6.91
C GLY A 21 5.98 -5.13 8.07
N ILE A 22 6.45 -5.03 9.31
CA ILE A 22 5.58 -4.88 10.49
C ILE A 22 4.81 -3.56 10.40
N ARG A 23 5.49 -2.46 10.11
CA ARG A 23 4.84 -1.16 9.94
C ARG A 23 3.87 -1.17 8.77
N ALA A 24 4.20 -1.85 7.67
CA ALA A 24 3.33 -1.98 6.52
C ALA A 24 2.03 -2.74 6.82
N ILE A 25 2.14 -3.87 7.51
CA ILE A 25 0.99 -4.64 7.97
C ILE A 25 0.11 -3.81 8.91
N GLN A 26 0.70 -3.12 9.88
CA GLN A 26 -0.04 -2.28 10.83
C GLN A 26 -0.74 -1.11 10.14
N ALA A 27 -0.05 -0.43 9.21
CA ALA A 27 -0.64 0.67 8.44
C ALA A 27 -1.86 0.20 7.63
N HIS A 28 -1.74 -0.96 6.97
CA HIS A 28 -2.84 -1.55 6.21
C HIS A 28 -4.04 -1.95 7.10
N ILE A 29 -3.79 -2.66 8.21
CA ILE A 29 -4.85 -3.02 9.17
C ILE A 29 -5.58 -1.78 9.68
N ASN A 30 -4.84 -0.72 10.00
CA ASN A 30 -5.42 0.54 10.46
C ASN A 30 -6.26 1.20 9.36
N GLN A 31 -5.78 1.25 8.12
CA GLN A 31 -6.55 1.81 6.98
C GLN A 31 -7.84 1.03 6.74
N ARG A 32 -7.80 -0.31 6.74
CA ARG A 32 -8.98 -1.15 6.64
C ARG A 32 -10.01 -0.81 7.73
N PHE A 33 -9.56 -0.76 8.98
CA PHE A 33 -10.44 -0.42 10.11
C PHE A 33 -11.05 0.98 9.96
N GLN A 34 -10.28 1.97 9.52
CA GLN A 34 -10.76 3.33 9.29
C GLN A 34 -11.85 3.38 8.22
N VAL A 35 -11.66 2.67 7.09
CA VAL A 35 -12.67 2.56 6.02
C VAL A 35 -13.95 1.90 6.55
N GLU A 36 -13.81 0.76 7.23
CA GLU A 36 -14.93 0.05 7.83
C GLU A 36 -15.69 0.93 8.83
N ALA A 37 -14.99 1.61 9.75
CA ALA A 37 -15.58 2.49 10.76
C ALA A 37 -16.31 3.68 10.12
N TYR A 38 -15.72 4.32 9.11
CA TYR A 38 -16.34 5.45 8.41
C TYR A 38 -17.59 5.03 7.64
N VAL A 39 -17.52 3.93 6.88
CA VAL A 39 -18.67 3.38 6.13
C VAL A 39 -19.80 2.94 7.05
N GLN A 40 -19.49 2.39 8.22
CA GLN A 40 -20.47 1.97 9.21
C GLN A 40 -21.04 3.12 10.06
N GLY A 41 -20.42 4.30 10.00
CA GLY A 41 -20.84 5.48 10.77
C GLY A 41 -20.32 5.48 12.21
N TYR A 42 -19.35 4.62 12.53
CA TYR A 42 -18.64 4.63 13.82
C TYR A 42 -17.56 5.71 13.89
N SER A 43 -17.14 6.24 12.73
CA SER A 43 -16.25 7.40 12.61
C SER A 43 -16.90 8.48 11.74
N SER A 44 -16.75 9.74 12.13
CA SER A 44 -17.07 10.91 11.31
C SER A 44 -15.89 11.40 10.47
N VAL A 45 -14.68 10.88 10.73
CA VAL A 45 -13.46 11.25 10.01
C VAL A 45 -13.33 10.36 8.77
N LYS A 46 -13.36 10.98 7.59
CA LYS A 46 -13.12 10.30 6.31
C LYS A 46 -11.65 9.85 6.24
N PRO A 47 -11.37 8.56 6.00
CA PRO A 47 -10.01 8.09 5.81
C PRO A 47 -9.41 8.67 4.54
N ASP A 48 -8.12 9.02 4.59
CA ASP A 48 -7.33 9.40 3.42
C ASP A 48 -6.73 8.13 2.81
N ILE A 49 -7.33 7.67 1.72
CA ILE A 49 -6.93 6.46 0.99
C ILE A 49 -6.45 6.90 -0.39
N PRO A 50 -5.22 6.54 -0.80
CA PRO A 50 -4.77 6.74 -2.17
C PRO A 50 -5.70 6.03 -3.16
N ASP A 51 -5.96 6.65 -4.30
CA ASP A 51 -6.78 6.04 -5.35
C ASP A 51 -6.09 4.84 -6.04
N GLU A 52 -4.76 4.74 -5.94
CA GLU A 52 -3.96 3.72 -6.59
C GLU A 52 -2.81 3.21 -5.69
N CYS A 53 -2.28 2.02 -6.02
CA CYS A 53 -1.02 1.54 -5.45
C CYS A 53 0.17 2.30 -6.04
N CYS A 54 0.32 3.57 -5.64
CA CYS A 54 1.32 4.49 -6.19
C CYS A 54 2.26 5.01 -5.10
N GLU A 55 3.07 6.02 -5.43
CA GLU A 55 3.94 6.72 -4.48
C GLU A 55 3.19 7.32 -3.27
N GLY A 56 1.84 7.39 -3.29
CA GLY A 56 1.05 7.77 -2.11
C GLY A 56 1.01 6.69 -1.03
N CYS A 57 1.14 5.42 -1.40
CA CYS A 57 1.13 4.28 -0.48
C CYS A 57 2.56 3.87 -0.10
N MET A 58 2.77 3.47 1.16
CA MET A 58 4.08 3.01 1.64
C MET A 58 4.63 1.83 0.82
N VAL A 59 3.77 0.92 0.36
CA VAL A 59 4.16 -0.18 -0.52
C VAL A 59 4.54 0.32 -1.90
N GLY A 60 3.75 1.23 -2.49
CA GLY A 60 4.11 1.81 -3.79
C GLY A 60 5.45 2.57 -3.72
N LYS A 61 5.68 3.37 -2.67
CA LYS A 61 6.99 4.01 -2.43
C LYS A 61 8.14 3.01 -2.37
N TRP A 62 7.92 1.86 -1.75
CA TRP A 62 8.94 0.83 -1.65
C TRP A 62 9.14 0.08 -2.97
N LEU A 63 8.05 -0.33 -3.63
CA LEU A 63 8.03 -1.03 -4.91
C LEU A 63 8.74 -0.23 -6.01
N TYR A 64 8.44 1.07 -6.12
CA TYR A 64 9.05 1.96 -7.12
C TYR A 64 10.39 2.56 -6.65
N GLY A 65 10.74 2.37 -5.38
CA GLY A 65 11.99 2.81 -4.78
C GLY A 65 13.14 1.82 -4.95
N GLU A 66 14.27 2.09 -4.29
CA GLU A 66 15.45 1.22 -4.36
C GLU A 66 15.18 -0.17 -3.73
N GLY A 67 14.30 -0.23 -2.72
CA GLY A 67 13.94 -1.48 -2.05
C GLY A 67 13.31 -2.52 -2.99
N GLY A 68 12.37 -2.11 -3.85
CA GLY A 68 11.74 -2.99 -4.83
C GLY A 68 12.72 -3.56 -5.86
N LYS A 69 13.75 -2.80 -6.25
CA LYS A 69 14.78 -3.25 -7.21
C LYS A 69 15.62 -4.42 -6.71
N HIS A 70 15.70 -4.61 -5.39
CA HIS A 70 16.49 -5.67 -4.77
C HIS A 70 15.68 -6.94 -4.48
N CYS A 71 14.36 -6.90 -4.65
CA CYS A 71 13.54 -8.10 -4.55
C CYS A 71 13.57 -8.87 -5.88
N SER A 72 14.12 -10.08 -5.84
CA SER A 72 14.20 -10.97 -7.01
C SER A 72 12.94 -11.80 -7.24
N ASP A 73 12.02 -11.85 -6.26
CA ASP A 73 10.74 -12.56 -6.38
C ASP A 73 9.71 -11.69 -7.10
N VAL A 74 9.79 -11.68 -8.43
CA VAL A 74 8.90 -10.91 -9.30
C VAL A 74 7.43 -11.31 -9.13
N ASN A 75 7.15 -12.58 -8.81
CA ASN A 75 5.78 -13.03 -8.59
C ASN A 75 5.19 -12.40 -7.32
N LEU A 76 5.95 -12.42 -6.23
CA LEU A 76 5.55 -11.76 -4.99
C LEU A 76 5.35 -10.25 -5.17
N LEU A 77 6.21 -9.58 -5.96
CA LEU A 77 6.04 -8.15 -6.25
C LEU A 77 4.75 -7.86 -7.03
N ASN A 78 4.44 -8.68 -8.04
CA ASN A 78 3.20 -8.55 -8.81
C ASN A 78 1.97 -8.81 -7.95
N ASP A 79 1.97 -9.89 -7.16
CA ASP A 79 0.89 -10.23 -6.24
C ASP A 79 0.67 -9.11 -5.20
N LEU A 80 1.76 -8.52 -4.69
CA LEU A 80 1.70 -7.40 -3.76
C LEU A 80 1.11 -6.15 -4.40
N HIS A 81 1.55 -5.81 -5.61
CA HIS A 81 1.03 -4.66 -6.36
C HIS A 81 -0.46 -4.82 -6.68
N GLU A 82 -0.87 -5.99 -7.20
CA GLU A 82 -2.26 -6.29 -7.55
C GLU A 82 -3.17 -6.20 -6.32
N SER A 83 -2.82 -6.89 -5.23
CA SER A 83 -3.63 -6.88 -4.01
C SER A 83 -3.71 -5.50 -3.34
N CYS A 84 -2.62 -4.72 -3.40
CA CYS A 84 -2.59 -3.32 -2.97
C CYS A 84 -3.56 -2.45 -3.80
N TYR A 85 -3.51 -2.59 -5.13
CA TYR A 85 -4.40 -1.87 -6.05
C TYR A 85 -5.87 -2.20 -5.81
N GLU A 86 -6.23 -3.48 -5.78
CA GLU A 86 -7.62 -3.92 -5.57
C GLU A 86 -8.19 -3.43 -4.22
N PHE A 87 -7.37 -3.41 -3.18
CA PHE A 87 -7.78 -2.88 -1.88
C PHE A 87 -8.05 -1.37 -1.95
N HIS A 88 -7.14 -0.59 -2.54
CA HIS A 88 -7.30 0.85 -2.70
C HIS A 88 -8.52 1.20 -3.56
N GLU A 89 -8.72 0.48 -4.66
CA GLU A 89 -9.87 0.65 -5.54
C GLU A 89 -11.18 0.39 -4.78
N ALA A 90 -11.30 -0.75 -4.10
CA ALA A 90 -12.49 -1.11 -3.34
C ALA A 90 -12.76 -0.11 -2.20
N ALA A 91 -11.72 0.34 -1.51
CA ALA A 91 -11.81 1.35 -0.46
C ALA A 91 -12.31 2.69 -1.02
N SER A 92 -11.70 3.20 -2.11
CA SER A 92 -12.08 4.46 -2.74
C SER A 92 -13.53 4.42 -3.24
N GLN A 93 -13.95 3.32 -3.86
CA GLN A 93 -15.34 3.11 -4.27
C GLN A 93 -16.32 3.15 -3.09
N ALA A 94 -15.98 2.49 -1.96
CA ALA A 94 -16.83 2.51 -0.77
C ALA A 94 -16.95 3.93 -0.18
N LEU A 95 -15.85 4.67 -0.10
CA LEU A 95 -15.84 6.06 0.38
C LEU A 95 -16.65 6.98 -0.54
N MET A 96 -16.49 6.85 -1.85
CA MET A 96 -17.28 7.60 -2.83
C MET A 96 -18.79 7.33 -2.69
N LEU A 97 -19.20 6.08 -2.46
CA LEU A 97 -20.61 5.76 -2.23
C LEU A 97 -21.16 6.41 -0.96
N VAL A 98 -20.34 6.54 0.09
CA VAL A 98 -20.72 7.30 1.29
C VAL A 98 -20.91 8.78 0.95
N ASP A 99 -20.00 9.39 0.20
CA ASP A 99 -20.11 10.81 -0.23
C ASP A 99 -21.37 11.08 -1.06
N LEU A 100 -21.79 10.11 -1.86
CA LEU A 100 -23.02 10.16 -2.65
C LEU A 100 -24.30 9.85 -1.82
N GLY A 101 -24.19 9.68 -0.51
CA GLY A 101 -25.30 9.33 0.37
C GLY A 101 -25.78 7.87 0.25
N LYS A 102 -25.08 7.03 -0.51
CA LYS A 102 -25.43 5.62 -0.78
C LYS A 102 -24.78 4.68 0.23
N ARG A 103 -25.00 4.92 1.52
CA ARG A 103 -24.31 4.20 2.60
C ARG A 103 -24.58 2.68 2.59
N GLU A 104 -25.78 2.23 2.23
CA GLU A 104 -26.06 0.79 2.12
C GLU A 104 -25.23 0.11 1.04
N ALA A 105 -25.03 0.76 -0.11
CA ALA A 105 -24.17 0.24 -1.17
C ALA A 105 -22.70 0.21 -0.74
N ALA A 106 -22.24 1.23 0.00
CA ALA A 106 -20.90 1.23 0.60
C ALA A 106 -20.74 0.10 1.62
N MET A 107 -21.74 -0.14 2.47
CA MET A 107 -21.76 -1.27 3.41
C MET A 107 -21.73 -2.61 2.66
N ALA A 108 -22.41 -2.73 1.53
CA ALA A 108 -22.34 -3.92 0.69
C ALA A 108 -20.92 -4.16 0.17
N ILE A 109 -20.14 -3.13 -0.15
CA ILE A 109 -18.72 -3.31 -0.51
C ILE A 109 -17.93 -3.86 0.67
N VAL A 110 -17.97 -3.20 1.84
CA VAL A 110 -17.08 -3.55 2.96
C VAL A 110 -17.53 -4.78 3.78
N ARG A 111 -18.82 -5.14 3.77
CA ARG A 111 -19.37 -6.31 4.48
C ARG A 111 -19.83 -7.44 3.56
N GLY A 112 -20.43 -7.10 2.43
CA GLY A 112 -21.16 -8.04 1.57
C GLY A 112 -20.34 -8.57 0.39
N SER A 113 -19.40 -7.77 -0.11
CA SER A 113 -18.54 -8.17 -1.22
C SER A 113 -17.36 -8.95 -0.66
N ARG A 114 -17.11 -10.12 -1.25
CA ARG A 114 -15.84 -10.82 -1.08
C ARG A 114 -14.66 -9.94 -1.51
N PHE A 115 -14.88 -9.01 -2.44
CA PHE A 115 -13.83 -8.21 -3.07
C PHE A 115 -13.01 -7.36 -2.08
N PHE A 116 -13.62 -6.48 -1.29
CA PHE A 116 -12.88 -5.63 -0.34
C PHE A 116 -12.11 -6.44 0.72
N LYS A 117 -12.79 -7.42 1.32
CA LYS A 117 -12.21 -8.27 2.37
C LYS A 117 -11.10 -9.16 1.80
N ASP A 118 -11.33 -9.83 0.68
CA ASP A 118 -10.36 -10.76 0.10
C ASP A 118 -9.16 -10.00 -0.48
N ALA A 119 -9.35 -8.82 -1.09
CA ALA A 119 -8.25 -7.93 -1.48
C ALA A 119 -7.42 -7.50 -0.25
N SER A 120 -8.08 -7.08 0.83
CA SER A 120 -7.40 -6.73 2.08
C SER A 120 -6.61 -7.90 2.68
N ASP A 121 -7.19 -9.10 2.71
CA ASP A 121 -6.57 -10.28 3.30
C ASP A 121 -5.38 -10.77 2.45
N ARG A 122 -5.52 -10.75 1.11
CA ARG A 122 -4.42 -11.02 0.17
C ARG A 122 -3.29 -10.02 0.34
N TYR A 123 -3.62 -8.74 0.45
CA TYR A 123 -2.62 -7.69 0.62
C TYR A 123 -1.84 -7.86 1.93
N GLN A 124 -2.53 -8.13 3.03
CA GLN A 124 -1.88 -8.44 4.31
C GLN A 124 -1.00 -9.69 4.24
N SER A 125 -1.45 -10.74 3.55
CA SER A 125 -0.67 -11.96 3.34
C SER A 125 0.60 -11.69 2.54
N ASN A 126 0.52 -10.92 1.45
CA ASN A 126 1.68 -10.59 0.62
C ASN A 126 2.67 -9.68 1.34
N LEU A 127 2.19 -8.75 2.17
CA LEU A 127 3.02 -7.95 3.08
C LEU A 127 3.81 -8.85 4.05
N ALA A 128 3.16 -9.86 4.63
CA ALA A 128 3.81 -10.81 5.53
C ALA A 128 4.83 -11.70 4.80
N LYS A 129 4.51 -12.18 3.59
CA LYS A 129 5.47 -12.92 2.74
C LYS A 129 6.70 -12.08 2.43
N LEU A 130 6.50 -10.81 2.06
CA LEU A 130 7.60 -9.88 1.78
C LEU A 130 8.45 -9.62 3.02
N HIS A 131 7.82 -9.43 4.18
CA HIS A 131 8.53 -9.28 5.44
C HIS A 131 9.45 -10.47 5.74
N LEU A 132 8.91 -11.70 5.66
CA LEU A 132 9.67 -12.92 5.89
C LEU A 132 10.82 -13.10 4.89
N ALA A 133 10.59 -12.78 3.61
CA ALA A 133 11.61 -12.86 2.57
C ALA A 133 12.82 -11.95 2.85
N PHE A 134 12.60 -10.80 3.50
CA PHE A 134 13.67 -9.85 3.84
C PHE A 134 14.23 -9.99 5.27
N GLU A 135 13.56 -10.71 6.17
CA GLU A 135 14.13 -11.12 7.47
C GLU A 135 15.07 -12.31 7.36
N MET A 136 14.80 -13.21 6.41
CA MET A 136 15.57 -14.45 6.21
C MET A 136 16.74 -14.31 5.21
N ALA A 137 16.95 -13.12 4.64
CA ALA A 137 17.98 -12.80 3.65
C ALA A 137 19.11 -11.93 4.25
#